data_AF-A0A395NKP8-F1
#
_entry.id   AF-A0A395NKP8-F1
#
_cell.length_a   1.000
_cell.length_b   1.000
_cell.length_c   1.000
_cell.angle_alpha   90.00
_cell.angle_beta   90.00
_cell.angle_gamma   90.00
#
_symmetry.space_group_name_H-M   'P 1'
#
loop_
_entity.id
_entity.type
_entity.pdbx_description
1 polymer ?
#
loop_
_entity_poly.entity_id
_entity_poly.type
_entity_poly.pdbx_seq_one_letter_code
_entity_poly.pdbx_strand_id
1 'polypeptide(L)'
;MVQLPSRNPCPNPNLPPLRLDLSDTIVSPSHELYSQAMSALKAYWKQAINMTLEDQKEYIRLFEDGVYLTDGATQNNASNHVLYTELENRPNWATYVMLRSQYEHAQVKKLDANLIETFGTLDINDFTSDYNAHTTVQKETGKQAVQKATGKQATLRSLLGRAPERTNSLTLKRNNTGAVSTTTAPPKPKVPSASSTKATPSNPKTPSASLITTTPLKRKAASTLSINATPSKRKRPALDVQPLLSPNSASLSDLTATIASFPDSSAINSRILELVASLVETINEIKA
;
A
#
# COMPACT_ATOMS: atom_id res chain seq x y z
N MET A 1 16.90 25.98 -0.70
CA MET A 1 16.47 25.72 -2.09
C MET A 1 15.31 24.74 -2.03
N VAL A 2 14.11 25.16 -2.42
CA VAL A 2 12.98 24.22 -2.57
C VAL A 2 13.29 23.42 -3.83
N GLN A 3 13.65 22.15 -3.66
CA GLN A 3 13.76 21.21 -4.76
C GLN A 3 12.35 21.14 -5.36
N LEU A 4 12.15 21.77 -6.52
CA LEU A 4 10.90 21.62 -7.27
C LEU A 4 10.70 20.11 -7.46
N PRO A 5 9.50 19.57 -7.23
CA PRO A 5 9.23 18.18 -7.51
C PRO A 5 9.67 17.93 -8.96
N SER A 6 10.66 17.05 -9.11
CA SER A 6 10.95 16.39 -10.40
C SER A 6 9.59 16.10 -11.01
N ARG A 7 9.31 16.61 -12.22
CA ARG A 7 7.98 16.66 -12.87
C ARG A 7 7.30 15.28 -12.95
N ASN A 8 6.99 14.55 -11.84
CA ASN A 8 7.45 13.13 -11.71
C ASN A 8 7.21 12.37 -12.99
N PRO A 9 8.30 12.36 -13.74
CA PRO A 9 8.48 11.81 -15.03
C PRO A 9 9.59 10.78 -14.85
N CYS A 10 9.32 9.56 -14.43
CA CYS A 10 10.41 8.59 -14.32
C CYS A 10 9.98 7.29 -14.96
N PRO A 11 10.09 7.17 -16.29
CA PRO A 11 10.60 5.92 -16.81
C PRO A 11 12.00 5.80 -16.22
N ASN A 12 12.13 5.10 -15.11
CA ASN A 12 13.39 4.46 -14.78
C ASN A 12 13.30 3.03 -15.33
N PRO A 13 13.37 2.84 -16.67
CA PRO A 13 13.18 1.53 -17.30
C PRO A 13 14.25 0.52 -16.87
N ASN A 14 15.29 0.98 -16.19
CA ASN A 14 16.43 0.18 -15.77
C ASN A 14 16.25 -0.46 -14.40
N LEU A 15 15.23 -0.08 -13.63
CA LEU A 15 14.94 -0.73 -12.35
C LEU A 15 13.83 -1.76 -12.55
N PRO A 16 14.07 -3.05 -12.26
CA PRO A 16 13.00 -4.02 -12.24
C PRO A 16 11.99 -3.61 -11.16
N PRO A 17 10.67 -3.69 -11.44
CA PRO A 17 9.67 -3.33 -10.46
C PRO A 17 9.78 -4.22 -9.22
N LEU A 18 9.57 -3.63 -8.04
CA LEU A 18 9.47 -4.37 -6.79
C LEU A 18 8.25 -5.29 -6.86
N ARG A 19 8.42 -6.52 -6.40
CA ARG A 19 7.35 -7.51 -6.41
C ARG A 19 6.36 -7.21 -5.29
N LEU A 20 5.09 -7.21 -5.65
CA LEU A 20 3.96 -7.15 -4.72
C LEU A 20 2.93 -8.18 -5.16
N ASP A 21 2.53 -9.07 -4.25
CA ASP A 21 1.56 -10.15 -4.47
C ASP A 21 0.44 -10.13 -3.42
N LEU A 22 -0.71 -10.77 -3.71
CA LEU A 22 -1.79 -10.94 -2.72
C LEU A 22 -1.33 -11.72 -1.48
N SER A 23 -0.35 -12.60 -1.60
CA SER A 23 0.19 -13.36 -0.46
C SER A 23 0.77 -12.46 0.61
N ASP A 24 1.11 -11.22 0.24
CA ASP A 24 1.68 -10.21 1.14
C ASP A 24 0.56 -9.45 1.89
N THR A 25 -0.71 -9.73 1.56
CA THR A 25 -1.89 -9.17 2.25
C THR A 25 -2.52 -10.15 3.23
N ILE A 26 -3.20 -9.59 4.23
CA ILE A 26 -3.98 -10.35 5.22
C ILE A 26 -5.35 -10.78 4.66
N VAL A 27 -5.73 -10.31 3.46
CA VAL A 27 -7.10 -10.43 2.95
C VAL A 27 -7.32 -11.75 2.22
N SER A 28 -8.11 -12.64 2.83
CA SER A 28 -8.56 -13.90 2.19
C SER A 28 -9.39 -13.62 0.93
N PRO A 29 -9.35 -14.50 -0.10
CA PRO A 29 -10.25 -14.43 -1.27
C PRO A 29 -11.75 -14.43 -0.93
N SER A 30 -12.14 -14.97 0.22
CA SER A 30 -13.52 -14.99 0.70
C SER A 30 -13.93 -13.73 1.47
N HIS A 31 -13.00 -12.80 1.70
CA HIS A 31 -13.22 -11.58 2.47
C HIS A 31 -13.95 -10.52 1.63
N GLU A 32 -14.85 -9.76 2.24
CA GLU A 32 -15.63 -8.72 1.53
C GLU A 32 -14.75 -7.62 0.91
N LEU A 33 -13.62 -7.32 1.58
CA LEU A 33 -12.63 -6.33 1.14
C LEU A 33 -11.64 -6.83 0.07
N TYR A 34 -11.75 -8.10 -0.34
CA TYR A 34 -10.82 -8.69 -1.32
C TYR A 34 -10.84 -7.97 -2.67
N SER A 35 -12.00 -7.50 -3.10
CA SER A 35 -12.14 -6.74 -4.35
C SER A 35 -11.35 -5.43 -4.33
N GLN A 36 -11.33 -4.73 -3.19
CA GLN A 36 -10.60 -3.47 -3.02
C GLN A 36 -9.09 -3.71 -3.00
N ALA A 37 -8.64 -4.73 -2.27
CA ALA A 37 -7.24 -5.17 -2.25
C ALA A 37 -6.76 -5.55 -3.64
N MET A 38 -7.55 -6.33 -4.38
CA MET A 38 -7.24 -6.72 -5.75
C MET A 38 -7.20 -5.52 -6.70
N SER A 39 -8.07 -4.53 -6.51
CA SER A 39 -8.05 -3.30 -7.32
C SER A 39 -6.77 -2.51 -7.12
N ALA A 40 -6.35 -2.31 -5.86
CA ALA A 40 -5.08 -1.65 -5.54
C ALA A 40 -3.89 -2.45 -6.10
N LEU A 41 -3.86 -3.76 -5.92
CA LEU A 41 -2.77 -4.58 -6.45
C LEU A 41 -2.66 -4.48 -7.98
N LYS A 42 -3.79 -4.54 -8.70
CA LYS A 42 -3.78 -4.38 -10.15
C LYS A 42 -3.32 -2.99 -10.57
N ALA A 43 -3.69 -1.95 -9.83
CA ALA A 43 -3.22 -0.59 -10.11
C ALA A 43 -1.69 -0.47 -9.93
N TYR A 44 -1.13 -1.12 -8.91
CA TYR A 44 0.32 -1.25 -8.77
C TYR A 44 0.95 -1.93 -9.98
N TRP A 45 0.47 -3.11 -10.38
CA TRP A 45 1.03 -3.82 -11.54
C TRP A 45 0.96 -3.02 -12.84
N LYS A 46 -0.10 -2.22 -13.02
CA LYS A 46 -0.25 -1.32 -14.16
C LYS A 46 0.80 -0.21 -14.22
N GLN A 47 1.37 0.19 -13.08
CA GLN A 47 2.19 1.40 -13.00
C GLN A 47 3.59 1.21 -12.44
N ALA A 48 3.91 0.07 -11.79
CA ALA A 48 5.16 -0.12 -11.08
C ALA A 48 6.41 0.13 -11.96
N ILE A 49 6.36 -0.20 -13.25
CA ILE A 49 7.46 0.06 -14.21
C ILE A 49 7.65 1.55 -14.50
N ASN A 50 6.58 2.33 -14.38
CA ASN A 50 6.58 3.77 -14.57
C ASN A 50 6.63 4.54 -13.23
N MET A 51 7.08 3.88 -12.16
CA MET A 51 7.26 4.47 -10.82
C MET A 51 8.75 4.53 -10.47
N THR A 52 9.16 5.58 -9.75
CA THR A 52 10.47 5.61 -9.11
C THR A 52 10.58 4.52 -8.04
N LEU A 53 11.80 4.20 -7.60
CA LEU A 53 11.98 3.24 -6.52
C LEU A 53 11.32 3.71 -5.23
N GLU A 54 11.37 5.01 -4.96
CA GLU A 54 10.75 5.66 -3.82
C GLU A 54 9.22 5.56 -3.88
N ASP A 55 8.63 5.82 -5.06
CA ASP A 55 7.18 5.64 -5.26
C ASP A 55 6.75 4.18 -5.12
N GLN A 56 7.53 3.23 -5.64
CA GLN A 56 7.21 1.80 -5.49
C GLN A 56 7.23 1.39 -4.01
N LYS A 57 8.24 1.81 -3.25
CA LYS A 57 8.31 1.57 -1.80
C LYS A 57 7.15 2.19 -1.05
N GLU A 58 6.80 3.43 -1.38
CA GLU A 58 5.67 4.12 -0.76
C GLU A 58 4.35 3.43 -1.09
N TYR A 59 4.15 2.98 -2.33
CA TYR A 59 2.95 2.22 -2.71
C TYR A 59 2.83 0.92 -1.91
N ILE A 60 3.92 0.16 -1.81
CA ILE A 60 3.94 -1.10 -1.05
C ILE A 60 3.61 -0.83 0.42
N ARG A 61 4.21 0.19 1.03
CA ARG A 61 3.90 0.61 2.41
C ARG A 61 2.41 0.92 2.58
N LEU A 62 1.83 1.76 1.71
CA LEU A 62 0.40 2.10 1.76
C LEU A 62 -0.50 0.88 1.59
N PHE A 63 -0.05 -0.11 0.81
CA PHE A 63 -0.78 -1.35 0.56
C PHE A 63 -0.72 -2.30 1.76
N GLU A 64 0.45 -2.47 2.36
CA GLU A 64 0.65 -3.24 3.59
C GLU A 64 -0.12 -2.63 4.78
N ASP A 65 -0.14 -1.29 4.87
CA ASP A 65 -0.88 -0.53 5.88
C ASP A 65 -2.41 -0.60 5.68
N GLY A 66 -2.90 -1.20 4.58
CA GLY A 66 -4.32 -1.34 4.30
C GLY A 66 -5.03 -0.02 3.94
N VAL A 67 -4.28 1.00 3.50
CA VAL A 67 -4.82 2.35 3.25
C VAL A 67 -5.77 2.38 2.04
N TYR A 68 -5.76 1.34 1.21
CA TYR A 68 -6.70 1.17 0.11
C TYR A 68 -8.14 0.84 0.54
N LEU A 69 -8.35 0.54 1.83
CA LEU A 69 -9.66 0.17 2.35
C LEU A 69 -10.58 1.39 2.45
N THR A 70 -11.75 1.26 1.84
CA THR A 70 -12.83 2.23 1.90
C THR A 70 -13.92 1.74 2.85
N ASP A 71 -14.36 2.61 3.74
CA ASP A 71 -15.56 2.44 4.54
C ASP A 71 -16.80 2.96 3.78
N GLY A 72 -18.00 2.73 4.33
CA GLY A 72 -19.24 3.15 3.68
C GLY A 72 -19.35 4.68 3.48
N ALA A 73 -18.66 5.49 4.29
CA ALA A 73 -18.67 6.95 4.17
C ALA A 73 -17.74 7.44 3.06
N THR A 74 -16.61 6.76 2.86
CA THR A 74 -15.59 7.09 1.86
C THR A 74 -15.92 6.52 0.48
N GLN A 75 -16.67 5.43 0.39
CA GLN A 75 -16.98 4.77 -0.89
C GLN A 75 -17.64 5.71 -1.93
N ASN A 76 -18.50 6.62 -1.47
CA ASN A 76 -19.22 7.54 -2.36
C ASN A 76 -18.51 8.87 -2.59
N ASN A 77 -17.52 9.21 -1.76
CA ASN A 77 -16.85 10.50 -1.82
C ASN A 77 -15.35 10.39 -1.53
N ALA A 78 -14.56 10.48 -2.61
CA ALA A 78 -13.11 10.42 -2.54
C ALA A 78 -12.50 11.48 -1.61
N SER A 79 -13.13 12.65 -1.43
CA SER A 79 -12.59 13.72 -0.56
C SER A 79 -12.54 13.33 0.92
N ASN A 80 -13.29 12.32 1.34
CA ASN A 80 -13.27 11.80 2.70
C ASN A 80 -12.13 10.79 2.92
N HIS A 81 -11.46 10.36 1.85
CA HIS A 81 -10.40 9.36 1.92
C HIS A 81 -9.09 10.00 2.40
N VAL A 82 -8.34 9.33 3.28
CA VAL A 82 -7.08 9.85 3.83
C VAL A 82 -6.06 10.22 2.74
N LEU A 83 -5.92 9.35 1.72
CA LEU A 83 -5.06 9.61 0.56
C LEU A 83 -5.43 10.87 -0.22
N TYR A 84 -6.71 11.28 -0.22
CA TYR A 84 -7.13 12.49 -0.90
C TYR A 84 -6.57 13.73 -0.20
N THR A 85 -6.75 13.80 1.12
CA THR A 85 -6.20 14.89 1.93
C THR A 85 -4.67 14.89 1.88
N GLU A 86 -4.04 13.71 1.86
CA GLU A 86 -2.60 13.62 1.68
C GLU A 86 -2.14 14.21 0.34
N LEU A 87 -2.82 13.90 -0.77
CA LEU A 87 -2.49 14.43 -2.09
C LEU A 87 -2.67 15.94 -2.22
N GLU A 88 -3.66 16.52 -1.54
CA GLU A 88 -3.83 17.98 -1.51
C GLU A 88 -2.62 18.68 -0.89
N ASN A 89 -2.05 18.08 0.16
CA ASN A 89 -0.96 18.68 0.93
C ASN A 89 0.42 18.32 0.36
N ARG A 90 0.58 17.08 -0.10
CA ARG A 90 1.85 16.52 -0.56
C ARG A 90 1.60 15.59 -1.75
N PRO A 91 1.57 16.13 -2.97
CA PRO A 91 1.43 15.34 -4.18
C PRO A 91 2.48 14.23 -4.26
N ASN A 92 2.01 12.98 -4.34
CA ASN A 92 2.84 11.80 -4.52
C ASN A 92 2.18 10.86 -5.54
N TRP A 93 2.98 10.29 -6.45
CA TRP A 93 2.43 9.49 -7.56
C TRP A 93 1.87 8.15 -7.08
N ALA A 94 2.51 7.48 -6.13
CA ALA A 94 2.02 6.25 -5.53
C ALA A 94 0.66 6.44 -4.84
N THR A 95 0.55 7.50 -4.03
CA THR A 95 -0.69 7.90 -3.35
C THR A 95 -1.81 8.17 -4.37
N TYR A 96 -1.51 8.84 -5.48
CA TYR A 96 -2.46 9.09 -6.56
C TYR A 96 -2.93 7.81 -7.26
N VAL A 97 -2.00 6.93 -7.64
CA VAL A 97 -2.33 5.65 -8.29
C VAL A 97 -3.20 4.77 -7.39
N MET A 98 -2.91 4.74 -6.08
CA MET A 98 -3.73 3.99 -5.12
C MET A 98 -5.12 4.61 -4.95
N LEU A 99 -5.23 5.93 -4.82
CA LEU A 99 -6.54 6.59 -4.75
C LEU A 99 -7.36 6.33 -6.03
N ARG A 100 -6.73 6.43 -7.21
CA ARG A 100 -7.37 6.16 -8.50
C ARG A 100 -7.85 4.71 -8.68
N SER A 101 -7.31 3.75 -7.92
CA SER A 101 -7.76 2.37 -7.99
C SER A 101 -9.07 2.12 -7.23
N GLN A 102 -9.42 2.99 -6.28
CA GLN A 102 -10.63 2.86 -5.47
C GLN A 102 -11.79 3.73 -5.99
N TYR A 103 -11.48 4.79 -6.74
CA TYR A 103 -12.45 5.80 -7.16
C TYR A 103 -12.48 6.00 -8.67
N GLU A 104 -13.63 6.46 -9.17
CA GLU A 104 -13.72 6.93 -10.55
C GLU A 104 -13.01 8.28 -10.74
N HIS A 105 -12.58 8.57 -11.96
CA HIS A 105 -11.84 9.80 -12.26
C HIS A 105 -12.66 11.05 -11.91
N ALA A 106 -13.98 11.01 -12.12
CA ALA A 106 -14.88 12.12 -11.79
C ALA A 106 -14.84 12.51 -10.30
N GLN A 107 -14.61 11.56 -9.39
CA GLN A 107 -14.59 11.80 -7.94
C GLN A 107 -13.28 12.47 -7.48
N VAL A 108 -12.18 12.26 -8.21
CA VAL A 108 -10.86 12.83 -7.86
C VAL A 108 -10.50 14.08 -8.67
N LYS A 109 -11.33 14.46 -9.65
CA LYS A 109 -11.07 15.53 -10.63
C LYS A 109 -10.62 16.88 -10.04
N LYS A 110 -11.04 17.21 -8.82
CA LYS A 110 -10.64 18.47 -8.17
C LYS A 110 -9.14 18.54 -7.87
N LEU A 111 -8.47 17.39 -7.75
CA LEU A 111 -7.02 17.31 -7.58
C LEU A 111 -6.26 17.56 -8.89
N ASP A 112 -6.92 17.41 -10.05
CA ASP A 112 -6.25 17.32 -11.34
C ASP A 112 -5.34 18.52 -11.64
N ALA A 113 -5.80 19.75 -11.37
CA ALA A 113 -5.01 20.94 -11.67
C ALA A 113 -3.65 20.95 -10.93
N ASN A 114 -3.66 20.64 -9.63
CA ASN A 114 -2.46 20.58 -8.80
C ASN A 114 -1.55 19.40 -9.18
N LEU A 115 -2.16 18.23 -9.43
CA LEU A 115 -1.41 17.03 -9.76
C LEU A 115 -0.84 17.08 -11.19
N ILE A 116 -1.53 17.69 -12.16
CA ILE A 116 -0.99 17.94 -13.52
C ILE A 116 0.16 18.93 -13.46
N GLU A 117 0.09 19.98 -12.62
CA GLU A 117 1.22 20.89 -12.42
C GLU A 117 2.46 20.15 -11.89
N THR A 118 2.26 19.16 -11.01
CA THR A 118 3.33 18.36 -10.40
C THR A 118 3.87 17.26 -11.31
N PHE A 119 2.99 16.43 -11.89
CA PHE A 119 3.34 15.21 -12.63
C PHE A 119 3.35 15.39 -14.15
N GLY A 120 2.78 16.49 -14.66
CA GLY A 120 2.60 16.75 -16.09
C GLY A 120 1.45 15.98 -16.74
N THR A 121 1.25 14.71 -16.39
CA THR A 121 0.11 13.89 -16.84
C THR A 121 -0.44 13.03 -15.70
N LEU A 122 -1.73 12.69 -15.79
CA LEU A 122 -2.45 11.84 -14.84
C LEU A 122 -2.92 10.52 -15.46
N ASP A 123 -2.47 10.23 -16.68
CA ASP A 123 -2.84 9.03 -17.41
C ASP A 123 -2.19 7.79 -16.80
N ILE A 124 -3.04 6.85 -16.37
CA ILE A 124 -2.62 5.54 -15.86
C ILE A 124 -2.67 4.55 -17.03
N ASN A 125 -1.56 4.42 -17.73
CA ASN A 125 -1.36 3.39 -18.75
C ASN A 125 -1.31 1.98 -18.13
N ASP A 126 -1.55 0.95 -18.94
CA ASP A 126 -1.50 -0.45 -18.46
C ASP A 126 -0.16 -1.10 -18.84
N PHE A 127 0.76 -1.17 -17.88
CA PHE A 127 2.07 -1.85 -18.03
C PHE A 127 2.09 -3.25 -17.40
N THR A 128 0.92 -3.88 -17.18
CA THR A 128 0.84 -5.18 -16.49
C THR A 128 1.63 -6.27 -17.23
N SER A 129 1.62 -6.25 -18.56
CA SER A 129 2.39 -7.21 -19.38
C SER A 129 3.89 -7.11 -19.10
N ASP A 130 4.42 -5.89 -19.10
CA ASP A 130 5.84 -5.64 -18.84
C ASP A 130 6.20 -6.02 -17.40
N TYR A 131 5.33 -5.72 -16.43
CA TYR A 131 5.52 -6.11 -15.02
C TYR A 131 5.64 -7.64 -14.87
N ASN A 132 4.76 -8.38 -15.56
CA ASN A 132 4.77 -9.84 -15.54
C ASN A 132 6.02 -10.43 -16.21
N ALA A 133 6.55 -9.78 -17.25
CA ALA A 133 7.79 -10.19 -17.89
C ALA A 133 8.97 -10.14 -16.90
N HIS A 134 9.09 -9.06 -16.11
CA HIS A 134 10.15 -8.92 -15.10
C HIS A 134 10.01 -9.91 -13.94
N THR A 135 8.79 -10.12 -13.43
CA THR A 135 8.56 -10.99 -12.27
C THR A 135 8.73 -12.47 -12.60
N THR A 136 8.46 -12.89 -13.83
CA THR A 136 8.70 -14.27 -14.29
C THR A 136 10.19 -14.62 -14.24
N VAL A 137 11.05 -13.72 -14.72
CA VAL A 137 12.51 -13.89 -14.71
C VAL A 137 13.06 -13.99 -13.28
N GLN A 138 12.52 -13.21 -12.34
CA GLN A 138 12.92 -13.30 -10.93
C GLN A 138 12.55 -14.64 -10.28
N LYS A 139 11.39 -15.20 -10.63
CA LYS A 139 10.96 -16.52 -10.10
C LYS A 139 11.87 -17.65 -10.60
N GLU A 140 12.35 -17.58 -11.84
CA GLU A 140 13.22 -18.60 -12.42
C GLU A 140 14.65 -18.54 -11.87
N THR A 141 15.20 -17.33 -11.75
CA THR A 141 16.55 -17.11 -11.19
C THR A 141 16.63 -17.52 -9.72
N GLY A 142 15.60 -17.21 -8.92
CA GLY A 142 15.52 -17.66 -7.53
C GLY A 142 15.50 -19.19 -7.39
N LYS A 143 14.77 -19.90 -8.25
CA LYS A 143 14.73 -21.38 -8.24
C LYS A 143 16.08 -22.00 -8.60
N GLN A 144 16.80 -21.43 -9.58
CA GLN A 144 18.14 -21.91 -9.95
C GLN A 144 19.18 -21.66 -8.85
N ALA A 145 19.11 -20.52 -8.16
CA ALA A 145 20.00 -20.23 -7.03
C ALA A 145 19.80 -21.23 -5.87
N VAL A 146 18.54 -21.55 -5.55
CA VAL A 146 18.20 -22.55 -4.53
C VAL A 146 18.69 -23.94 -4.94
N GLN A 147 18.49 -24.38 -6.19
CA GLN A 147 19.00 -25.67 -6.66
C GLN A 147 20.53 -25.77 -6.62
N LYS A 148 21.24 -24.69 -6.96
CA LYS A 148 22.72 -24.64 -6.92
C LYS A 148 23.26 -24.66 -5.48
N ALA A 149 22.54 -24.07 -4.52
CA ALA A 149 22.90 -24.14 -3.11
C ALA A 149 22.68 -25.56 -2.53
N THR A 150 21.57 -26.21 -2.87
CA THR A 150 21.28 -27.58 -2.40
C THR A 150 22.23 -28.61 -3.01
N GLY A 151 22.65 -28.42 -4.26
CA GLY A 151 23.66 -29.28 -4.90
C GLY A 151 25.02 -29.25 -4.20
N LYS A 152 25.48 -28.07 -3.74
CA LYS A 152 26.75 -27.95 -2.98
C LYS A 152 26.67 -28.55 -1.58
N GLN A 153 25.51 -28.50 -0.90
CA GLN A 153 25.32 -29.17 0.38
C GLN A 153 25.31 -30.71 0.25
N ALA A 154 24.77 -31.25 -0.84
CA ALA A 154 24.82 -32.68 -1.13
C ALA A 154 26.26 -33.16 -1.37
N THR A 155 27.10 -32.35 -2.04
CA THR A 155 28.53 -32.65 -2.23
C THR A 155 29.34 -32.54 -0.92
N LEU A 156 29.05 -31.56 -0.05
CA LEU A 156 29.71 -31.48 1.27
C LEU A 156 29.32 -32.64 2.20
N ARG A 157 28.06 -33.11 2.15
CA ARG A 157 27.63 -34.32 2.89
C ARG A 157 28.21 -35.61 2.34
N SER A 158 28.61 -35.69 1.06
CA SER A 158 29.30 -36.87 0.54
C SER A 158 30.81 -36.86 0.82
N LEU A 159 31.40 -35.68 1.09
CA LEU A 159 32.82 -35.52 1.42
C LEU A 159 33.11 -35.61 2.93
N LEU A 160 32.17 -35.21 3.79
CA LEU A 160 32.23 -35.51 5.23
C LEU A 160 31.68 -36.92 5.45
N GLY A 161 32.57 -37.90 5.37
CA GLY A 161 32.28 -39.31 5.56
C GLY A 161 31.35 -39.61 6.73
N ARG A 162 30.35 -40.45 6.42
CA ARG A 162 29.63 -41.40 7.28
C ARG A 162 30.11 -41.40 8.75
N ALA A 163 29.58 -40.47 9.55
CA ALA A 163 29.62 -40.58 11.00
C ALA A 163 28.64 -41.69 11.43
N PRO A 164 29.03 -42.60 12.33
CA PRO A 164 28.20 -43.72 12.74
C PRO A 164 26.93 -43.22 13.46
N GLU A 165 25.82 -43.87 13.11
CA GLU A 165 24.49 -43.65 13.66
C GLU A 165 24.52 -43.65 15.20
N ARG A 166 24.29 -42.50 15.81
CA ARG A 166 23.81 -42.42 17.19
C ARG A 166 22.29 -42.42 17.17
N THR A 167 21.74 -43.60 17.35
CA THR A 167 20.34 -43.88 17.67
C THR A 167 19.99 -43.28 19.03
N ASN A 168 19.60 -42.01 19.06
CA ASN A 168 18.90 -41.44 20.22
C ASN A 168 17.43 -41.26 19.84
N SER A 169 16.67 -42.35 20.01
CA SER A 169 15.22 -42.34 20.06
C SER A 169 14.75 -41.55 21.28
N LEU A 170 14.46 -40.26 21.10
CA LEU A 170 13.76 -39.45 22.09
C LEU A 170 12.26 -39.54 21.83
N THR A 171 11.65 -40.54 22.46
CA THR A 171 10.21 -40.73 22.55
C THR A 171 9.62 -39.58 23.37
N LEU A 172 9.10 -38.54 22.73
CA LEU A 172 8.32 -37.51 23.41
C LEU A 172 6.96 -38.10 23.81
N LYS A 173 6.84 -38.42 25.09
CA LYS A 173 5.63 -38.88 25.76
C LYS A 173 4.64 -37.71 25.80
N ARG A 174 3.57 -37.81 25.00
CA ARG A 174 2.45 -36.86 24.94
C ARG A 174 1.58 -37.07 26.20
N ASN A 175 1.70 -36.17 27.18
CA ASN A 175 0.79 -36.14 28.33
C ASN A 175 -0.46 -35.33 27.98
N ASN A 176 -1.54 -36.05 27.70
CA ASN A 176 -2.92 -35.59 27.84
C ASN A 176 -3.26 -35.47 29.33
N THR A 177 -3.78 -34.34 29.80
CA THR A 177 -4.68 -34.26 30.97
C THR A 177 -5.33 -32.88 31.11
N GLY A 178 -6.66 -32.87 31.31
CA GLY A 178 -7.51 -31.71 31.65
C GLY A 178 -8.24 -31.13 30.43
N ALA A 179 -9.49 -31.45 30.07
CA ALA A 179 -10.71 -31.82 30.80
C ALA A 179 -11.21 -30.74 31.78
N VAL A 180 -12.51 -30.38 31.61
CA VAL A 180 -13.41 -29.69 32.57
C VAL A 180 -13.26 -28.15 32.55
N SER A 181 -14.25 -27.28 32.30
CA SER A 181 -15.72 -27.40 32.40
C SER A 181 -16.48 -26.22 31.74
N THR A 182 -17.74 -26.50 31.42
CA THR A 182 -18.97 -25.67 31.55
C THR A 182 -19.15 -24.38 30.74
N THR A 183 -19.96 -24.51 29.70
CA THR A 183 -21.35 -24.00 29.63
C THR A 183 -21.70 -22.79 30.52
N THR A 184 -21.91 -21.62 29.93
CA THR A 184 -22.98 -20.69 30.36
C THR A 184 -23.36 -19.78 29.20
N ALA A 185 -24.55 -19.97 28.64
CA ALA A 185 -25.19 -19.04 27.72
C ALA A 185 -25.94 -17.96 28.54
N PRO A 186 -25.94 -16.68 28.11
CA PRO A 186 -26.92 -15.72 28.57
C PRO A 186 -28.08 -15.57 27.56
N PRO A 187 -29.24 -15.09 28.03
CA PRO A 187 -30.53 -15.34 27.39
C PRO A 187 -30.88 -14.34 26.28
N LYS A 188 -31.65 -14.87 25.34
CA LYS A 188 -32.41 -14.20 24.29
C LYS A 188 -33.55 -13.36 24.92
N PRO A 189 -33.65 -12.04 24.68
CA PRO A 189 -34.86 -11.29 24.98
C PRO A 189 -35.94 -11.61 23.94
N LYS A 190 -37.14 -11.91 24.43
CA LYS A 190 -38.32 -12.31 23.67
C LYS A 190 -39.38 -11.22 23.83
N VAL A 191 -39.66 -10.46 22.74
CA VAL A 191 -41.00 -9.99 22.28
C VAL A 191 -41.66 -8.90 23.19
N PRO A 192 -42.41 -7.86 22.71
CA PRO A 192 -43.50 -8.01 21.73
C PRO A 192 -43.71 -6.95 20.64
N SER A 193 -44.33 -7.44 19.56
CA SER A 193 -45.18 -6.72 18.62
C SER A 193 -46.34 -6.00 19.31
N ALA A 194 -46.58 -4.75 18.91
CA ALA A 194 -47.89 -4.11 18.87
C ALA A 194 -47.90 -3.23 17.59
N SER A 195 -48.53 -3.62 16.49
CA SER A 195 -49.96 -3.51 16.16
C SER A 195 -50.48 -2.08 15.94
N SER A 196 -51.03 -1.90 14.73
CA SER A 196 -52.25 -1.13 14.41
C SER A 196 -52.21 0.39 14.26
N THR A 197 -52.24 0.83 13.00
CA THR A 197 -53.32 1.68 12.41
C THR A 197 -53.24 1.49 10.88
N LYS A 198 -54.19 0.90 10.14
CA LYS A 198 -55.60 1.30 9.88
C LYS A 198 -55.61 2.80 9.47
N ALA A 199 -56.06 3.27 8.30
CA ALA A 199 -56.97 2.73 7.30
C ALA A 199 -57.04 3.69 6.07
N THR A 200 -57.16 3.11 4.86
CA THR A 200 -58.21 3.45 3.84
C THR A 200 -57.94 4.70 2.94
N PRO A 201 -58.61 4.88 1.77
CA PRO A 201 -58.44 4.13 0.51
C PRO A 201 -58.52 5.04 -0.76
N SER A 202 -58.36 4.42 -1.94
CA SER A 202 -59.07 4.77 -3.21
C SER A 202 -58.68 6.11 -3.88
N ASN A 203 -58.62 6.30 -5.20
CA ASN A 203 -59.10 5.53 -6.35
C ASN A 203 -58.41 6.13 -7.63
N PRO A 204 -58.82 5.84 -8.88
CA PRO A 204 -57.94 5.31 -9.91
C PRO A 204 -57.70 6.31 -11.07
N LYS A 205 -57.07 5.81 -12.15
CA LYS A 205 -57.51 5.94 -13.57
C LYS A 205 -56.34 6.20 -14.53
N THR A 206 -55.88 5.11 -15.14
CA THR A 206 -55.33 4.93 -16.50
C THR A 206 -56.08 5.83 -17.51
N PRO A 207 -55.54 6.27 -18.69
CA PRO A 207 -54.88 5.35 -19.61
C PRO A 207 -53.83 5.86 -20.64
N SER A 208 -53.28 4.87 -21.33
CA SER A 208 -52.90 4.86 -22.76
C SER A 208 -51.58 5.50 -23.24
N ALA A 209 -50.63 4.59 -23.51
CA ALA A 209 -50.05 4.28 -24.83
C ALA A 209 -49.64 5.41 -25.79
N SER A 210 -48.35 5.39 -26.19
CA SER A 210 -47.82 5.55 -27.57
C SER A 210 -46.32 5.19 -27.52
N LEU A 211 -45.88 4.03 -27.98
CA LEU A 211 -45.53 3.65 -29.37
C LEU A 211 -44.48 4.56 -30.06
N ILE A 212 -43.29 3.98 -30.25
CA ILE A 212 -42.26 4.14 -31.31
C ILE A 212 -41.69 5.54 -31.60
N THR A 213 -40.36 5.67 -31.64
CA THR A 213 -39.60 6.02 -32.87
C THR A 213 -38.10 5.95 -32.61
N THR A 214 -37.47 4.99 -33.27
CA THR A 214 -36.04 4.90 -33.55
C THR A 214 -35.58 6.01 -34.50
N THR A 215 -34.43 6.64 -34.25
CA THR A 215 -33.41 6.88 -35.31
C THR A 215 -32.07 7.37 -34.73
N PRO A 216 -30.94 6.92 -35.29
CA PRO A 216 -29.60 7.42 -35.00
C PRO A 216 -29.16 8.48 -36.02
N LEU A 217 -28.26 9.41 -35.66
CA LEU A 217 -27.07 9.76 -36.47
C LEU A 217 -26.33 11.03 -35.96
N LYS A 218 -25.02 11.00 -36.25
CA LYS A 218 -24.14 12.10 -36.69
C LYS A 218 -23.32 12.89 -35.66
N ARG A 219 -22.05 12.46 -35.59
CA ARG A 219 -20.82 13.25 -35.53
C ARG A 219 -20.93 14.65 -36.15
N LYS A 220 -20.35 15.64 -35.47
CA LYS A 220 -19.52 16.76 -35.99
C LYS A 220 -18.77 17.35 -34.78
N ALA A 221 -17.45 17.15 -34.67
CA ALA A 221 -16.37 17.92 -35.30
C ALA A 221 -16.08 19.26 -34.59
N ALA A 222 -14.91 19.27 -33.93
CA ALA A 222 -13.96 20.36 -33.70
C ALA A 222 -14.48 21.79 -33.47
N SER A 223 -14.17 22.32 -32.28
CA SER A 223 -13.95 23.76 -32.10
C SER A 223 -12.63 23.99 -31.38
N THR A 224 -11.70 24.50 -32.16
CA THR A 224 -10.38 25.00 -31.80
C THR A 224 -10.54 26.26 -30.95
N LEU A 225 -10.10 26.22 -29.69
CA LEU A 225 -10.01 27.39 -28.83
C LEU A 225 -8.55 27.81 -28.72
N SER A 226 -8.23 28.89 -29.44
CA SER A 226 -6.95 29.59 -29.43
C SER A 226 -6.86 30.42 -28.14
N ILE A 227 -5.84 30.20 -27.32
CA ILE A 227 -5.58 30.97 -26.11
C ILE A 227 -4.28 31.76 -26.33
N ASN A 228 -4.43 33.06 -26.57
CA ASN A 228 -3.31 34.01 -26.57
C ASN A 228 -2.87 34.25 -25.12
N ALA A 229 -1.66 33.84 -24.79
CA ALA A 229 -0.99 34.16 -23.53
C ALA A 229 -0.25 35.50 -23.64
N THR A 230 -0.46 36.39 -22.67
CA THR A 230 0.40 37.57 -22.43
C THR A 230 1.06 37.42 -21.06
N PRO A 231 2.40 37.53 -20.94
CA PRO A 231 3.08 37.35 -19.66
C PRO A 231 3.08 38.65 -18.84
N SER A 232 2.43 38.60 -17.67
CA SER A 232 2.49 39.67 -16.67
C SER A 232 3.73 39.50 -15.79
N LYS A 233 4.68 40.44 -15.91
CA LYS A 233 5.87 40.54 -15.06
C LYS A 233 5.47 41.00 -13.66
N ARG A 234 5.59 40.14 -12.65
CA ARG A 234 5.61 40.56 -11.24
C ARG A 234 6.98 40.33 -10.60
N LYS A 235 7.62 41.44 -10.24
CA LYS A 235 8.76 41.56 -9.32
C LYS A 235 8.41 40.88 -7.99
N ARG A 236 9.26 39.95 -7.51
CA ARG A 236 9.25 39.48 -6.12
C ARG A 236 10.26 40.30 -5.29
N PRO A 237 9.94 40.64 -4.03
CA PRO A 237 10.89 41.24 -3.10
C PRO A 237 11.87 40.20 -2.56
N ALA A 238 13.10 40.64 -2.30
CA ALA A 238 14.16 39.86 -1.69
C ALA A 238 13.79 39.50 -0.23
N LEU A 239 13.90 38.22 0.12
CA LEU A 239 13.72 37.72 1.47
C LEU A 239 15.05 37.16 1.97
N ASP A 240 15.41 37.68 3.13
CA ASP A 240 16.65 37.55 3.88
C ASP A 240 16.88 36.10 4.33
N VAL A 241 18.12 35.62 4.17
CA VAL A 241 18.52 34.24 4.49
C VAL A 241 19.22 34.25 5.85
N GLN A 242 18.56 33.71 6.87
CA GLN A 242 19.17 33.40 8.17
C GLN A 242 20.02 32.12 8.07
N PRO A 243 21.18 32.04 8.75
CA PRO A 243 22.08 30.90 8.68
C PRO A 243 21.60 29.69 9.50
N LEU A 244 21.84 28.50 8.96
CA LEU A 244 21.54 27.19 9.56
C LEU A 244 22.24 27.03 10.93
N LEU A 245 21.45 26.64 11.93
CA LEU A 245 21.94 26.05 13.18
C LEU A 245 22.59 24.69 12.91
N SER A 246 23.76 24.50 13.51
CA SER A 246 24.57 23.29 13.44
C SER A 246 23.85 22.08 14.07
N PRO A 247 24.10 20.85 13.58
CA PRO A 247 23.53 19.65 14.18
C PRO A 247 24.17 19.37 15.56
N ASN A 248 23.32 19.27 16.57
CA ASN A 248 23.70 18.83 17.91
C ASN A 248 24.28 17.42 17.85
N SER A 249 25.55 17.28 18.22
CA SER A 249 26.20 16.01 18.51
C SER A 249 25.63 15.44 19.81
N ALA A 250 24.52 14.73 19.76
CA ALA A 250 24.09 13.90 20.88
C ALA A 250 25.16 12.83 21.11
N SER A 251 25.76 12.81 22.30
CA SER A 251 26.80 11.84 22.62
C SER A 251 26.16 10.46 22.80
N LEU A 252 26.85 9.39 22.37
CA LEU A 252 26.37 8.00 22.51
C LEU A 252 26.08 7.62 23.98
N SER A 253 26.68 8.33 24.94
CA SER A 253 26.41 8.21 26.39
C SER A 253 25.00 8.66 26.79
N ASP A 254 24.37 9.58 26.05
CA ASP A 254 23.03 10.10 26.39
C ASP A 254 21.91 9.12 25.97
N LEU A 255 22.18 8.30 24.95
CA LEU A 255 21.25 7.28 24.44
C LEU A 255 21.14 6.08 25.40
N THR A 256 22.24 5.66 26.01
CA THR A 256 22.24 4.56 27.01
C THR A 256 21.58 4.97 28.32
N ALA A 257 21.71 6.22 28.75
CA ALA A 257 21.04 6.74 29.95
C ALA A 257 19.50 6.80 29.79
N THR A 258 19.02 7.14 28.59
CA THR A 258 17.58 7.26 28.30
C THR A 258 16.87 5.90 28.33
N ILE A 259 17.52 4.84 27.84
CA ILE A 259 16.95 3.48 27.79
C ILE A 259 16.86 2.85 29.20
N ALA A 260 17.77 3.22 30.12
CA ALA A 260 17.77 2.73 31.50
C ALA A 260 16.61 3.27 32.36
N SER A 261 15.83 4.24 31.87
CA SER A 261 14.75 4.89 32.64
C SER A 261 13.37 4.23 32.52
N PHE A 262 13.21 3.18 31.70
CA PHE A 262 11.92 2.49 31.53
C PHE A 262 11.79 1.28 32.48
N PRO A 263 10.90 1.34 33.50
CA PRO A 263 10.95 0.40 34.62
C PRO A 263 10.28 -0.96 34.38
N ASP A 264 9.71 -1.26 33.20
CA ASP A 264 8.87 -2.47 33.07
C ASP A 264 8.88 -3.14 31.68
N SER A 265 10.07 -3.33 31.09
CA SER A 265 10.18 -4.17 29.89
C SER A 265 11.52 -4.91 29.77
N SER A 266 11.71 -5.91 30.64
CA SER A 266 12.92 -6.75 30.64
C SER A 266 13.17 -7.47 29.30
N ALA A 267 12.11 -7.85 28.58
CA ALA A 267 12.20 -8.52 27.29
C ALA A 267 12.54 -7.56 26.14
N ILE A 268 11.97 -6.35 26.12
CA ILE A 268 12.25 -5.36 25.07
C ILE A 268 13.63 -4.74 25.26
N ASN A 269 14.02 -4.46 26.51
CA ASN A 269 15.34 -3.91 26.83
C ASN A 269 16.47 -4.87 26.43
N SER A 270 16.29 -6.18 26.58
CA SER A 270 17.29 -7.17 26.17
C SER A 270 17.52 -7.18 24.65
N ARG A 271 16.44 -7.08 23.86
CA ARG A 271 16.53 -7.13 22.41
C ARG A 271 17.04 -5.83 21.79
N ILE A 272 16.74 -4.69 22.42
CA ILE A 272 17.31 -3.39 22.04
C ILE A 272 18.81 -3.37 22.34
N LEU A 273 19.26 -3.88 23.50
CA LEU A 273 20.67 -3.96 23.84
C LEU A 273 21.46 -4.86 22.87
N GLU A 274 20.87 -5.98 22.43
CA GLU A 274 21.49 -6.88 21.45
C GLU A 274 21.65 -6.21 20.06
N LEU A 275 20.64 -5.46 19.61
CA LEU A 275 20.70 -4.70 18.36
C LEU A 275 21.74 -3.56 18.41
N VAL A 276 21.82 -2.86 19.56
CA VAL A 276 22.83 -1.80 19.76
C VAL A 276 24.24 -2.38 19.76
N ALA A 277 24.47 -3.52 20.41
CA ALA A 277 25.76 -4.19 20.41
C ALA A 277 26.20 -4.61 19.01
N SER A 278 25.31 -5.23 18.23
CA SER A 278 25.57 -5.63 16.84
C SER A 278 25.89 -4.44 15.93
N LEU A 279 25.20 -3.30 16.12
CA LEU A 279 25.46 -2.09 15.36
C LEU A 279 26.85 -1.49 15.67
N VAL A 280 27.26 -1.50 16.94
CA VAL A 280 28.57 -1.00 17.36
C VAL A 280 29.70 -1.87 16.78
N GLU A 281 29.54 -3.18 16.78
CA GLU A 281 30.52 -4.11 16.18
C GLU A 281 30.68 -3.85 14.68
N THR A 282 29.56 -3.68 13.97
CA THR A 282 29.55 -3.35 12.54
C THR A 282 30.24 -2.01 12.23
N ILE A 283 30.03 -0.99 13.07
CA ILE A 283 30.69 0.32 12.90
C ILE A 283 32.20 0.23 13.12
N ASN A 284 32.65 -0.62 14.05
CA ASN A 284 34.08 -0.81 14.32
C ASN A 284 34.77 -1.60 13.20
N GLU A 285 34.10 -2.60 12.59
CA GLU A 285 34.61 -3.29 11.40
C GLU A 285 34.76 -2.36 10.20
N ILE A 286 33.85 -1.39 10.02
CA ILE A 286 33.93 -0.41 8.92
C ILE A 286 35.10 0.58 9.12
N LYS A 287 35.53 0.79 10.37
CA LYS A 287 36.61 1.73 10.72
C LYS A 287 38.01 1.11 10.74
N ALA A 288 38.11 -0.22 10.74
CA ALA A 288 39.38 -0.97 10.76
C ALA A 288 39.87 -1.26 9.33
#